data_AF-A0A6G4D644-F1
#
_entry.id   AF-A0A6G4D644-F1
#
_cell.length_a   1.000
_cell.length_b   1.000
_cell.length_c   1.000
_cell.angle_alpha   90.00
_cell.angle_beta   90.00
_cell.angle_gamma   90.00
#
_symmetry.space_group_name_H-M   'P 1'
#
loop_
_entity.id
_entity.type
_entity.pdbx_description
1 polymer ?
#
loop_
_entity_poly.entity_id
_entity_poly.type
_entity_poly.pdbx_seq_one_letter_code
_entity_poly.pdbx_strand_id
1 'polypeptide(L)'
;LDSGSFIMEAQSISYMFQEDRLLPWLTVYDNIAFVLKSNTFKCEIENIIDKYLDLVNLKEYKDYTLDKLSGGMKRRVALARAFAYKSEVLIMDEPFKGIDLTLKKGIISGFLKLWEKDKRTVIVVTHDINEARILAHNIYFLEEYNKL
;
A
#
# COMPACT_ATOMS: atom_id res chain seq x y z
N LEU A 1 5.99 16.63 24.49
CA LEU A 1 5.48 15.48 23.72
C LEU A 1 4.05 15.80 23.37
N ASP A 2 3.86 16.43 22.22
CA ASP A 2 2.52 16.65 21.70
C ASP A 2 1.95 15.28 21.38
N SER A 3 1.04 14.83 22.25
CA SER A 3 0.30 13.60 22.05
C SER A 3 -1.15 13.99 21.84
N GLY A 4 -1.75 13.38 20.82
CA GLY A 4 -3.17 13.48 20.52
C GLY A 4 -3.76 12.08 20.52
N SER A 5 -5.07 12.00 20.75
CA SER A 5 -5.82 10.77 20.51
C SER A 5 -6.81 11.02 19.38
N PHE A 6 -6.87 10.07 18.45
CA PHE A 6 -7.89 10.02 17.42
C PHE A 6 -8.74 8.79 17.68
N ILE A 7 -10.04 8.98 17.89
CA ILE A 7 -10.99 7.89 18.07
C ILE A 7 -11.60 7.61 16.71
N MET A 8 -11.38 6.40 16.21
CA MET A 8 -11.96 5.92 14.97
C MET A 8 -12.72 4.64 15.23
N GLU A 9 -14.01 4.62 14.89
CA GLU A 9 -14.78 3.38 14.83
C GLU A 9 -14.48 2.69 13.50
N ALA A 10 -13.42 1.88 13.47
CA ALA A 10 -13.11 1.02 12.34
C ALA A 10 -12.94 -0.43 12.81
N GLN A 11 -13.59 -1.36 12.12
CA GLN A 11 -13.50 -2.80 12.42
C GLN A 11 -12.20 -3.42 11.89
N SER A 12 -11.56 -2.78 10.90
CA SER A 12 -10.32 -3.29 10.30
C SER A 12 -9.42 -2.17 9.78
N ILE A 13 -8.14 -2.22 10.18
CA ILE A 13 -7.10 -1.28 9.76
C ILE A 13 -5.98 -2.06 9.08
N SER A 14 -5.46 -1.51 7.99
CA SER A 14 -4.23 -1.92 7.31
C SER A 14 -3.18 -0.82 7.45
N TYR A 15 -1.93 -1.22 7.62
CA TYR A 15 -0.82 -0.28 7.70
C TYR A 15 0.33 -0.73 6.79
N MET A 16 0.78 0.16 5.92
CA MET A 16 1.99 0.01 5.12
C MET A 16 3.09 0.90 5.70
N PHE A 17 4.16 0.26 6.18
CA PHE A 17 5.31 0.94 6.76
C PHE A 17 6.24 1.52 5.69
N GLN A 18 7.06 2.50 6.06
CA GLN A 18 8.16 2.99 5.22
C GLN A 18 9.15 1.85 4.88
N GLU A 19 9.32 0.88 5.76
CA GLU A 19 10.00 -0.39 5.47
C GLU A 19 9.01 -1.40 4.89
N ASP A 20 9.42 -2.19 3.90
CA ASP A 20 8.48 -3.08 3.19
C ASP A 20 7.87 -4.18 4.08
N ARG A 21 8.60 -4.57 5.14
CA ARG A 21 8.21 -5.61 6.13
C ARG A 21 7.60 -6.86 5.48
N LEU A 22 8.16 -7.25 4.34
CA LEU A 22 7.79 -8.48 3.65
C LEU A 22 8.37 -9.67 4.41
N LEU A 23 7.74 -10.84 4.26
CA LEU A 23 8.16 -12.08 4.88
C LEU A 23 9.26 -12.72 4.02
N PRO A 24 10.52 -12.77 4.48
CA PRO A 24 11.68 -13.11 3.64
C PRO A 24 11.70 -14.57 3.18
N TRP A 25 11.02 -15.46 3.88
CA TRP A 25 10.90 -16.88 3.53
C TRP A 25 9.74 -17.18 2.57
N LEU A 26 8.99 -16.17 2.13
CA LEU A 26 7.83 -16.32 1.24
C LEU A 26 8.12 -15.77 -0.15
N THR A 27 7.44 -16.32 -1.16
CA THR A 27 7.42 -15.76 -2.52
C THR A 27 6.64 -14.44 -2.56
N VAL A 28 6.68 -13.73 -3.69
CA VAL A 28 5.84 -12.56 -3.93
C VAL A 28 4.36 -12.92 -3.79
N TYR A 29 3.93 -14.00 -4.42
CA TYR A 29 2.57 -14.54 -4.32
C TYR A 29 2.20 -14.78 -2.86
N ASP A 30 3.02 -15.52 -2.12
CA ASP A 30 2.72 -15.91 -0.75
C ASP A 30 2.69 -14.71 0.20
N ASN A 31 3.52 -13.69 -0.05
CA ASN A 31 3.47 -12.44 0.71
C ASN A 31 2.12 -11.73 0.59
N ILE A 32 1.53 -11.71 -0.61
CA ILE A 32 0.22 -11.09 -0.85
C ILE A 32 -0.91 -12.01 -0.37
N ALA A 33 -0.81 -13.31 -0.64
CA ALA A 33 -1.77 -14.32 -0.18
C ALA A 33 -1.91 -14.33 1.34
N PHE A 34 -0.82 -14.07 2.08
CA PHE A 34 -0.79 -14.07 3.54
C PHE A 34 -1.84 -13.15 4.19
N VAL A 35 -2.18 -12.02 3.56
CA VAL A 35 -3.18 -11.08 4.10
C VAL A 35 -4.61 -11.39 3.63
N LEU A 36 -4.78 -12.27 2.66
CA LEU A 36 -6.08 -12.68 2.14
C LEU A 36 -6.60 -13.83 3.00
N LYS A 37 -7.53 -13.52 3.92
CA LYS A 37 -8.08 -14.42 4.94
C LYS A 37 -8.51 -15.80 4.40
N SER A 38 -8.53 -16.79 5.30
CA SER A 38 -8.88 -18.21 5.06
C SER A 38 -10.28 -18.49 4.48
N ASN A 39 -11.21 -17.53 4.48
CA ASN A 39 -12.57 -17.70 3.94
C ASN A 39 -12.71 -17.32 2.46
N THR A 40 -11.59 -17.07 1.77
CA THR A 40 -11.57 -16.73 0.34
C THR A 40 -11.30 -18.00 -0.47
N PHE A 41 -12.07 -18.26 -1.53
CA PHE A 41 -11.79 -19.40 -2.39
C PHE A 41 -10.43 -19.25 -3.08
N LYS A 42 -9.71 -20.35 -3.30
CA LYS A 42 -8.37 -20.30 -3.91
C LYS A 42 -8.34 -19.55 -5.26
N CYS A 43 -9.36 -19.77 -6.10
CA CYS A 43 -9.46 -19.07 -7.39
C CYS A 43 -9.67 -17.55 -7.24
N GLU A 44 -10.36 -17.10 -6.19
CA GLU A 44 -10.53 -15.68 -5.89
C GLU A 44 -9.22 -15.07 -5.40
N ILE A 45 -8.44 -15.80 -4.59
CA ILE A 45 -7.11 -15.38 -4.12
C ILE A 45 -6.18 -15.10 -5.31
N GLU A 46 -6.10 -16.05 -6.26
CA GLU A 46 -5.25 -15.90 -7.45
C GLU A 46 -5.66 -14.67 -8.28
N ASN A 47 -6.97 -14.47 -8.52
CA ASN A 47 -7.47 -13.31 -9.25
C ASN A 47 -7.16 -11.98 -8.54
N ILE A 48 -7.26 -11.95 -7.20
CA ILE A 48 -6.93 -10.76 -6.40
C ILE A 48 -5.43 -10.46 -6.50
N ILE A 49 -4.58 -11.48 -6.34
CA ILE A 49 -3.12 -11.32 -6.39
C ILE A 49 -2.69 -10.83 -7.76
N ASP A 50 -3.15 -11.48 -8.83
CA ASP A 50 -2.84 -11.10 -10.21
C ASP A 50 -3.25 -9.66 -10.49
N LYS A 51 -4.46 -9.26 -10.08
CA LYS A 51 -4.95 -7.88 -10.22
C LYS A 51 -4.02 -6.86 -9.58
N TYR A 52 -3.58 -7.10 -8.34
CA TYR A 52 -2.73 -6.13 -7.63
C TYR A 52 -1.26 -6.21 -8.06
N LEU A 53 -0.77 -7.36 -8.52
CA LEU A 53 0.54 -7.48 -9.15
C LEU A 53 0.59 -6.81 -10.52
N ASP A 54 -0.47 -6.89 -11.31
CA ASP A 54 -0.63 -6.15 -12.57
C ASP A 54 -0.57 -4.64 -12.33
N LEU A 55 -1.31 -4.15 -11.32
CA LEU A 55 -1.31 -2.74 -10.93
C LEU A 55 0.11 -2.21 -10.65
N VAL A 56 0.94 -3.01 -9.99
CA VAL A 56 2.31 -2.63 -9.64
C VAL A 56 3.35 -3.13 -10.65
N ASN A 57 2.94 -3.66 -11.81
CA ASN A 57 3.82 -4.17 -12.86
C ASN A 57 4.82 -5.24 -12.36
N LEU A 58 4.32 -6.24 -11.63
CA LEU A 58 5.10 -7.34 -11.06
C LEU A 58 4.49 -8.74 -11.26
N LYS A 59 3.47 -8.89 -12.12
CA LYS A 59 2.79 -10.18 -12.32
C LYS A 59 3.72 -11.32 -12.72
N GLU A 60 4.68 -11.05 -13.61
CA GLU A 60 5.66 -12.04 -14.06
C GLU A 60 6.63 -12.50 -12.96
N TYR A 61 6.70 -11.78 -11.84
CA TYR A 61 7.57 -12.07 -10.70
C TYR A 61 6.84 -12.75 -9.54
N LYS A 62 5.58 -13.18 -9.74
CA LYS A 62 4.73 -13.75 -8.67
C LYS A 62 5.39 -14.91 -7.91
N ASP A 63 6.17 -15.74 -8.60
CA ASP A 63 6.80 -16.94 -8.04
C ASP A 63 8.23 -16.68 -7.53
N TYR A 64 8.70 -15.43 -7.58
CA TYR A 64 10.06 -15.08 -7.16
C TYR A 64 10.13 -14.96 -5.63
N THR A 65 11.26 -15.37 -5.07
CA THR A 65 11.64 -15.09 -3.69
C THR A 65 12.17 -13.65 -3.57
N LEU A 66 12.09 -13.06 -2.37
CA LEU A 66 12.39 -11.64 -2.19
C LEU A 66 13.86 -11.28 -2.42
N ASP A 67 14.80 -12.21 -2.23
CA ASP A 67 16.22 -12.03 -2.54
C ASP A 67 16.48 -11.74 -4.04
N LYS A 68 15.57 -12.16 -4.92
CA LYS A 68 15.65 -11.91 -6.37
C LYS A 68 15.09 -10.56 -6.79
N LEU A 69 14.57 -9.77 -5.85
CA LEU A 69 13.92 -8.48 -6.12
C LEU A 69 14.82 -7.31 -5.74
N SER A 70 14.83 -6.28 -6.58
CA SER A 70 15.40 -4.98 -6.20
C SER A 70 14.60 -4.32 -5.06
N GLY A 71 15.17 -3.35 -4.37
CA GLY A 71 14.47 -2.60 -3.31
C GLY A 71 13.16 -1.97 -3.81
N GLY A 72 13.16 -1.35 -4.99
CA GLY A 72 11.95 -0.79 -5.59
C GLY A 72 10.91 -1.86 -5.98
N MET A 73 11.33 -3.07 -6.34
CA MET A 73 10.41 -4.20 -6.55
C MET A 73 9.79 -4.65 -5.22
N LYS A 74 10.59 -4.80 -4.15
CA LYS A 74 10.07 -5.12 -2.81
C LYS A 74 9.06 -4.08 -2.33
N ARG A 75 9.33 -2.79 -2.56
CA ARG A 75 8.38 -1.70 -2.26
C ARG A 75 7.05 -1.88 -2.97
N ARG A 76 7.09 -2.23 -4.25
CA ARG A 76 5.91 -2.52 -5.07
C ARG A 76 5.15 -3.76 -4.60
N VAL A 77 5.84 -4.80 -4.14
CA VAL A 77 5.17 -5.97 -3.52
C VAL A 77 4.48 -5.57 -2.20
N ALA A 78 5.11 -4.73 -1.37
CA ALA A 78 4.49 -4.23 -0.15
C ALA A 78 3.24 -3.39 -0.44
N LEU A 79 3.27 -2.55 -1.50
CA LEU A 79 2.09 -1.84 -2.00
C LEU A 79 0.98 -2.81 -2.42
N ALA A 80 1.30 -3.81 -3.25
CA ALA A 80 0.32 -4.79 -3.71
C ALA A 80 -0.34 -5.54 -2.55
N ARG A 81 0.46 -5.96 -1.55
CA ARG A 81 -0.03 -6.59 -0.32
C ARG A 81 -0.96 -5.67 0.48
N ALA A 82 -0.58 -4.40 0.66
CA ALA A 82 -1.39 -3.43 1.38
C ALA A 82 -2.72 -3.14 0.66
N PHE A 83 -2.69 -3.06 -0.68
CA PHE A 83 -3.89 -2.85 -1.49
C PHE A 83 -4.82 -4.07 -1.51
N ALA A 84 -4.25 -5.29 -1.50
CA ALA A 84 -4.99 -6.54 -1.52
C ALA A 84 -5.83 -6.77 -0.26
N TYR A 85 -5.35 -6.32 0.90
CA TYR A 85 -6.10 -6.45 2.14
C TYR A 85 -7.30 -5.49 2.18
N LYS A 86 -8.51 -6.05 2.19
CA LYS A 86 -9.76 -5.30 2.27
C LYS A 86 -10.04 -4.84 3.70
N SER A 87 -9.50 -3.68 4.04
CA SER A 87 -9.67 -2.98 5.31
C SER A 87 -10.57 -1.76 5.13
N GLU A 88 -11.24 -1.35 6.21
CA GLU A 88 -12.00 -0.09 6.23
C GLU A 88 -11.07 1.12 6.17
N VAL A 89 -9.87 1.02 6.77
CA VAL A 89 -8.85 2.06 6.74
C VAL A 89 -7.50 1.51 6.30
N LEU A 90 -6.89 2.17 5.32
CA LEU A 90 -5.53 1.92 4.85
C LEU A 90 -4.64 3.13 5.17
N ILE A 91 -3.64 2.92 6.02
CA ILE A 91 -2.61 3.91 6.33
C ILE A 91 -1.34 3.55 5.58
N MET A 92 -0.74 4.54 4.92
CA MET A 92 0.49 4.35 4.15
C MET A 92 1.52 5.41 4.50
N ASP A 93 2.69 4.95 4.90
CA ASP A 93 3.83 5.77 5.26
C ASP A 93 4.89 5.75 4.15
N GLU A 94 5.05 6.89 3.47
CA GLU A 94 5.94 7.11 2.33
C GLU A 94 5.75 6.09 1.17
N PRO A 95 4.51 5.70 0.80
CA PRO A 95 4.22 4.50 0.00
C PRO A 95 4.98 4.41 -1.33
N PHE A 96 5.19 5.54 -2.00
CA PHE A 96 5.75 5.58 -3.36
C PHE A 96 7.21 6.05 -3.42
N LYS A 97 7.86 6.19 -2.27
CA LYS A 97 9.28 6.57 -2.19
C LYS A 97 10.15 5.55 -2.93
N GLY A 98 11.10 6.04 -3.73
CA GLY A 98 12.02 5.21 -4.51
C GLY A 98 11.42 4.53 -5.75
N ILE A 99 10.16 4.82 -6.10
CA ILE A 99 9.55 4.38 -7.36
C ILE A 99 9.76 5.47 -8.43
N ASP A 100 10.17 5.06 -9.63
CA ASP A 100 10.27 5.94 -10.80
C ASP A 100 8.97 6.71 -11.06
N LEU A 101 9.10 7.98 -11.48
CA LEU A 101 7.97 8.90 -11.63
C LEU A 101 6.89 8.40 -12.60
N THR A 102 7.27 7.76 -13.70
CA THR A 102 6.32 7.26 -14.70
C THR A 102 5.52 6.11 -14.14
N LEU A 103 6.22 5.14 -13.53
CA LEU A 103 5.58 3.99 -12.90
C LEU A 103 4.72 4.40 -11.71
N LYS A 104 5.20 5.33 -10.88
CA LYS A 104 4.48 5.91 -9.75
C LYS A 104 3.13 6.48 -10.18
N LYS A 105 3.10 7.32 -11.22
CA LYS A 105 1.86 7.90 -11.76
C LYS A 105 0.87 6.82 -12.22
N GLY A 106 1.36 5.77 -12.88
CA GLY A 106 0.55 4.63 -13.30
C GLY A 106 -0.08 3.89 -12.11
N ILE A 107 0.72 3.58 -11.08
CA ILE A 107 0.26 2.90 -9.86
C ILE A 107 -0.79 3.76 -9.14
N ILE A 108 -0.53 5.06 -8.95
CA ILE A 108 -1.47 5.99 -8.29
C ILE A 108 -2.79 6.06 -9.06
N SER A 109 -2.74 6.25 -10.38
CA SER A 109 -3.96 6.33 -11.20
C SER A 109 -4.77 5.03 -11.14
N GLY A 110 -4.10 3.88 -11.23
CA GLY A 110 -4.77 2.58 -11.12
C GLY A 110 -5.35 2.35 -9.72
N PHE A 111 -4.63 2.74 -8.67
CA PHE A 111 -5.12 2.68 -7.29
C PHE A 111 -6.37 3.53 -7.10
N LEU A 112 -6.39 4.78 -7.58
CA LEU A 112 -7.56 5.66 -7.49
C LEU A 112 -8.79 5.06 -8.17
N LYS A 113 -8.64 4.48 -9.36
CA LYS A 113 -9.74 3.78 -10.07
C LYS A 113 -10.30 2.58 -9.29
N LEU A 114 -9.45 1.87 -8.55
CA LEU A 114 -9.88 0.78 -7.69
C LEU A 114 -10.55 1.28 -6.42
N TRP A 115 -9.97 2.33 -5.83
CA TRP A 115 -10.46 2.99 -4.63
C TRP A 115 -11.86 3.59 -4.83
N GLU A 116 -12.16 4.16 -6.01
CA GLU A 116 -13.51 4.68 -6.33
C GLU A 116 -14.64 3.66 -6.13
N LYS A 117 -14.32 2.36 -6.27
CA LYS A 117 -15.27 1.26 -6.08
C LYS A 117 -15.32 0.73 -4.64
N ASP A 118 -14.17 0.70 -3.96
CA ASP A 118 -14.03 0.16 -2.60
C ASP A 118 -14.40 1.18 -1.51
N LYS A 119 -14.10 2.46 -1.76
CA LYS A 119 -14.35 3.63 -0.90
C LYS A 119 -13.87 3.50 0.55
N ARG A 120 -12.86 2.65 0.81
CA ARG A 120 -12.15 2.60 2.10
C ARG A 120 -11.48 3.94 2.43
N THR A 121 -11.33 4.26 3.70
CA THR A 121 -10.58 5.46 4.12
C THR A 121 -9.09 5.25 3.87
N VAL A 122 -8.40 6.23 3.28
CA VAL A 122 -6.97 6.15 3.00
C VAL A 122 -6.26 7.34 3.64
N ILE A 123 -5.25 7.07 4.46
CA ILE A 123 -4.37 8.07 5.06
C ILE A 123 -2.98 7.87 4.49
N VAL A 124 -2.41 8.92 3.89
CA VAL A 124 -1.07 8.88 3.30
C VAL A 124 -0.20 9.91 4.00
N VAL A 125 0.95 9.46 4.48
CA VAL A 125 2.06 10.31 4.93
C VAL A 125 3.08 10.38 3.81
N THR A 126 3.36 11.58 3.32
CA THR A 126 4.32 11.81 2.24
C THR A 126 4.94 13.20 2.35
N HIS A 127 6.21 13.32 1.98
CA HIS A 127 6.88 14.60 1.75
C HIS A 127 6.78 15.07 0.28
N ASP A 128 6.20 14.29 -0.63
CA ASP A 128 6.01 14.65 -2.04
C ASP A 128 4.68 15.40 -2.23
N ILE A 129 4.77 16.71 -2.45
CA ILE A 129 3.61 17.59 -2.69
C ILE A 129 2.79 17.13 -3.90
N ASN A 130 3.41 16.51 -4.91
CA ASN A 130 2.68 16.02 -6.08
C ASN A 130 1.83 14.80 -5.74
N GLU A 131 2.33 13.91 -4.89
CA GLU A 131 1.56 12.77 -4.39
C GLU A 131 0.34 13.26 -3.61
N ALA A 132 0.54 14.19 -2.67
CA ALA A 132 -0.54 14.79 -1.90
C ALA A 132 -1.58 15.44 -2.84
N ARG A 133 -1.16 16.22 -3.84
CA ARG A 133 -2.07 16.88 -4.78
C ARG A 133 -2.89 15.90 -5.62
N ILE A 134 -2.36 14.72 -5.94
CA ILE A 134 -3.05 13.73 -6.78
C ILE A 134 -3.99 12.84 -5.94
N LEU A 135 -3.58 12.50 -4.71
CA LEU A 135 -4.28 11.53 -3.86
C LEU A 135 -5.31 12.17 -2.92
N ALA A 136 -5.05 13.40 -2.46
CA ALA A 136 -5.75 13.94 -1.31
C ALA A 136 -7.07 14.60 -1.68
N HIS A 137 -8.09 14.29 -0.90
CA HIS A 137 -9.29 15.11 -0.78
C HIS A 137 -9.09 16.21 0.26
N ASN A 138 -8.35 15.89 1.34
CA ASN A 138 -7.98 16.80 2.42
C ASN A 138 -6.47 16.67 2.67
N ILE A 139 -5.79 17.80 2.85
CA ILE A 139 -4.35 17.86 3.14
C ILE A 139 -4.17 18.53 4.50
N TYR A 140 -3.38 17.89 5.37
CA TYR A 140 -3.00 18.42 6.67
C TYR A 140 -1.49 18.60 6.71
N PHE A 141 -1.04 19.79 7.11
CA PHE A 141 0.37 20.06 7.35
C PHE A 141 0.67 19.84 8.83
N LEU A 142 1.70 19.07 9.10
CA LEU A 142 2.25 18.90 10.43
C LEU A 142 3.54 19.73 10.48
N GLU A 143 3.55 20.76 11.33
CA GLU A 143 4.73 21.58 11.60
C GLU A 143 5.16 21.31 13.05
N GLU A 144 6.47 21.23 13.30
CA GLU A 144 6.97 21.16 14.67
C GLU A 144 6.59 22.44 15.43
N TYR A 145 5.88 22.29 16.53
CA TYR A 145 5.56 23.40 17.41
C TYR A 145 6.85 23.81 18.15
N ASN A 146 7.60 24.75 17.59
CA ASN A 146 8.75 25.34 18.28
C ASN A 146 8.24 26.20 19.45
N LYS A 147 8.26 25.64 20.66
CA LYS A 147 8.20 26.44 21.89
C LYS A 147 9.47 27.30 21.97
N LEU A 148 9.33 28.58 21.68
CA LEU A 148 10.26 29.62 22.16
C LEU A 148 10.31 29.63 23.69
#